data_AF-A0A7J6WHQ9-F1
#
_entry.id   AF-A0A7J6WHQ9-F1
#
_cell.length_a   1.000
_cell.length_b   1.000
_cell.length_c   1.000
_cell.angle_alpha   90.00
_cell.angle_beta   90.00
_cell.angle_gamma   90.00
#
_symmetry.space_group_name_H-M   'P 1'
#
loop_
_entity.id
_entity.type
_entity.pdbx_description
1 polymer ?
#
loop_
_entity_poly.entity_id
_entity_poly.type
_entity_poly.pdbx_seq_one_letter_code
_entity_poly.pdbx_strand_id
1 'polypeptide(L)'
;MVYTGKYPPWNTSKQNVTTPDMFAEVLRALTTNLSSEAISSDSLNSMFEAGELSVGKNHTLYGLVQCTKDLSKESCQTCLESAKGDILGYFSNNNTAGGIVLTTSCNV
;
A
#
# COMPACT_ATOMS: atom_id res chain seq x y z
N MET A 1 -1.13 16.34 19.99
CA MET A 1 -1.10 14.90 20.31
C MET A 1 -1.84 14.20 19.17
N VAL A 2 -1.13 13.81 18.11
CA VAL A 2 -1.75 13.24 16.91
C VAL A 2 -1.63 11.73 17.01
N TYR A 3 -2.75 11.05 17.12
CA TYR A 3 -2.80 9.60 16.96
C TYR A 3 -2.47 9.31 15.49
N THR A 4 -1.20 9.05 15.17
CA THR A 4 -0.79 8.58 13.83
C THR A 4 -1.06 7.08 13.75
N GLY A 5 -2.34 6.70 13.85
CA GLY A 5 -2.82 5.32 13.76
C GLY A 5 -2.64 4.74 12.35
N LYS A 6 -1.42 4.81 11.81
CA LYS A 6 -1.05 4.26 10.50
C LYS A 6 -1.23 2.74 10.50
N TYR A 7 -1.04 2.07 11.64
CA TYR A 7 -1.15 0.61 11.77
C TYR A 7 -2.24 0.23 12.78
N PRO A 8 -3.31 -0.47 12.38
CA PRO A 8 -4.33 -0.94 13.29
C PRO A 8 -3.83 -2.05 14.22
N PRO A 9 -4.28 -2.09 15.49
CA PRO A 9 -3.75 -2.98 16.52
C PRO A 9 -4.14 -4.46 16.36
N TRP A 10 -5.06 -4.81 15.46
CA TRP A 10 -5.57 -6.18 15.28
C TRP A 10 -4.71 -7.09 14.41
N ASN A 11 -3.57 -6.64 13.87
CA ASN A 11 -2.63 -7.53 13.18
C ASN A 11 -1.75 -8.31 14.20
N THR A 12 -2.42 -9.13 15.03
CA THR A 12 -1.81 -9.90 16.12
C THR A 12 -1.06 -11.14 15.65
N SER A 13 -1.21 -11.54 14.39
CA SER A 13 -0.42 -12.60 13.75
C SER A 13 0.67 -11.98 12.88
N LYS A 14 1.76 -11.52 13.51
CA LYS A 14 2.96 -11.09 12.78
C LYS A 14 3.56 -12.30 12.06
N GLN A 15 3.30 -12.42 10.76
CA GLN A 15 4.03 -13.31 9.89
C GLN A 15 5.22 -12.56 9.29
N ASN A 16 6.39 -13.20 9.31
CA ASN A 16 7.58 -12.65 8.68
C ASN A 16 7.77 -13.25 7.29
N VAL A 17 8.35 -12.46 6.39
CA VAL A 17 8.67 -12.90 5.03
C VAL A 17 10.01 -13.63 5.02
N THR A 18 10.06 -14.80 4.39
CA THR A 18 11.27 -15.62 4.24
C THR A 18 12.26 -15.06 3.22
N THR A 19 11.77 -14.27 2.25
CA THR A 19 12.56 -13.61 1.19
C THR A 19 12.31 -12.09 1.18
N PRO A 20 12.87 -11.32 2.13
CA PRO A 20 12.53 -9.92 2.31
C PRO A 20 12.86 -9.03 1.12
N ASP A 21 13.98 -9.26 0.44
CA ASP A 21 14.43 -8.43 -0.69
C ASP A 21 13.47 -8.54 -1.89
N MET A 22 13.10 -9.77 -2.26
CA MET A 22 12.13 -10.02 -3.33
C MET A 22 10.76 -9.43 -2.98
N PHE A 23 10.33 -9.56 -1.73
CA PHE A 23 9.07 -9.01 -1.29
C PHE A 23 9.07 -7.48 -1.30
N ALA A 24 10.17 -6.83 -0.89
CA ALA A 24 10.29 -5.37 -0.94
C ALA A 24 10.21 -4.84 -2.39
N GLU A 25 10.83 -5.54 -3.34
CA GLU A 25 10.75 -5.20 -4.75
C GLU A 25 9.32 -5.32 -5.28
N VAL A 26 8.65 -6.44 -5.00
CA VAL A 26 7.27 -6.69 -5.44
C VAL A 26 6.28 -5.75 -4.74
N LEU A 27 6.47 -5.44 -3.46
CA LEU A 27 5.66 -4.46 -2.72
C LEU A 27 5.78 -3.07 -3.34
N ARG A 28 7.01 -2.63 -3.67
CA ARG A 28 7.24 -1.35 -4.35
C ARG A 28 6.59 -1.33 -5.73
N ALA A 29 6.71 -2.40 -6.50
CA ALA A 29 6.14 -2.52 -7.84
C ALA A 29 4.60 -2.50 -7.79
N LEU A 30 4.00 -3.34 -6.93
CA LEU A 30 2.55 -3.44 -6.77
C LEU A 30 1.95 -2.10 -6.37
N THR A 31 2.45 -1.49 -5.30
CA THR A 31 1.92 -0.19 -4.81
C THR A 31 2.08 0.94 -5.84
N THR A 32 3.16 0.93 -6.63
CA THR A 32 3.37 1.91 -7.72
C THR A 32 2.34 1.70 -8.84
N ASN A 33 2.12 0.46 -9.27
CA ASN A 33 1.16 0.14 -10.33
C ASN A 33 -0.26 0.50 -9.91
N LEU A 34 -0.69 0.04 -8.71
CA LEU A 34 -2.02 0.34 -8.18
C LEU A 34 -2.24 1.84 -8.03
N SER A 35 -1.24 2.59 -7.56
CA SER A 35 -1.35 4.06 -7.43
C SER A 35 -1.52 4.74 -8.78
N SER A 36 -0.80 4.30 -9.81
CA SER A 36 -0.92 4.83 -11.17
C SER A 36 -2.30 4.55 -11.77
N GLU A 37 -2.81 3.32 -11.61
CA GLU A 37 -4.13 2.94 -12.15
C GLU A 37 -5.29 3.62 -11.40
N ALA A 38 -5.18 3.75 -10.08
CA ALA A 38 -6.19 4.45 -9.28
C ALA A 38 -6.39 5.91 -9.73
N ILE A 39 -5.33 6.59 -10.20
CA ILE A 39 -5.41 7.98 -10.67
C ILE A 39 -5.58 8.12 -12.19
N SER A 40 -5.26 7.08 -12.98
CA SER A 40 -5.35 7.12 -14.45
C SER A 40 -6.80 7.05 -14.94
N SER A 41 -7.67 6.31 -14.24
CA SER A 41 -9.04 6.07 -14.74
C SER A 41 -9.93 7.32 -14.63
N ASP A 42 -10.71 7.58 -15.68
CA ASP A 42 -11.80 8.58 -15.67
C ASP A 42 -13.16 7.95 -15.27
N SER A 43 -13.11 6.75 -14.67
CA SER A 43 -14.27 5.97 -14.29
C SER A 43 -14.83 6.37 -12.91
N LEU A 44 -15.98 5.81 -12.54
CA LEU A 44 -16.54 5.90 -11.18
C LEU A 44 -15.61 5.28 -10.11
N ASN A 45 -14.63 4.45 -10.51
CA ASN A 45 -13.60 3.87 -9.66
C ASN A 45 -12.30 4.69 -9.67
N SER A 46 -12.28 5.89 -10.28
CA SER A 46 -11.21 6.85 -10.04
C SER A 46 -11.00 7.00 -8.52
N MET A 47 -9.73 7.02 -8.09
CA MET A 47 -9.30 7.01 -6.70
C MET A 47 -9.30 5.64 -6.00
N PHE A 48 -9.44 4.51 -6.71
CA PHE A 48 -9.31 3.17 -6.13
C PHE A 48 -8.72 2.18 -7.15
N GLU A 49 -7.83 1.30 -6.69
CA GLU A 49 -7.42 0.12 -7.46
C GLU A 49 -7.05 -1.03 -6.53
N ALA A 50 -7.28 -2.27 -6.96
CA ALA A 50 -6.84 -3.47 -6.25
C ALA A 50 -6.20 -4.47 -7.22
N GLY A 51 -5.20 -5.21 -6.75
CA GLY A 51 -4.51 -6.16 -7.60
C GLY A 51 -3.52 -7.02 -6.84
N GLU A 52 -2.74 -7.75 -7.62
CA GLU A 52 -1.79 -8.73 -7.10
C GLU A 52 -0.52 -8.81 -7.95
N LEU A 53 0.57 -9.26 -7.35
CA LEU A 53 1.80 -9.64 -8.03
C LEU A 53 2.42 -10.88 -7.38
N SER A 54 2.99 -11.77 -8.18
CA SER A 54 3.69 -12.95 -7.68
C SER A 54 5.01 -12.59 -6.98
N VAL A 55 5.24 -13.19 -5.82
CA VAL A 55 6.51 -13.11 -5.07
C VAL A 55 7.18 -14.48 -5.16
N GLY A 56 8.13 -14.61 -6.09
CA GLY A 56 8.76 -15.89 -6.38
C GLY A 56 7.76 -16.89 -6.99
N LYS A 57 7.88 -18.19 -6.64
CA LYS A 57 7.09 -19.26 -7.28
C LYS A 57 5.77 -19.59 -6.59
N ASN A 58 5.69 -19.39 -5.27
CA ASN A 58 4.63 -19.96 -4.44
C ASN A 58 3.86 -18.91 -3.61
N HIS A 59 4.21 -17.63 -3.74
CA HIS A 59 3.58 -16.56 -2.99
C HIS A 59 3.01 -15.52 -3.95
N THR A 60 1.90 -14.93 -3.56
CA THR A 60 1.27 -13.81 -4.25
C THR A 60 1.05 -12.71 -3.23
N LEU A 61 1.49 -11.50 -3.57
CA LEU A 61 1.22 -10.30 -2.80
C LEU A 61 -0.05 -9.67 -3.35
N TYR A 62 -1.02 -9.45 -2.46
CA TYR A 62 -2.27 -8.75 -2.73
C TYR A 62 -2.18 -7.35 -2.16
N GLY A 63 -2.82 -6.39 -2.82
CA GLY A 63 -2.86 -5.01 -2.34
C GLY A 63 -4.01 -4.23 -2.95
N LEU A 64 -4.34 -3.13 -2.31
CA LEU A 64 -5.23 -2.12 -2.83
C LEU A 64 -4.70 -0.75 -2.46
N VAL A 65 -5.15 0.26 -3.18
CA VAL A 65 -4.97 1.65 -2.80
C VAL A 65 -6.30 2.36 -2.95
N GLN A 66 -6.56 3.32 -2.07
CA GLN A 66 -7.77 4.13 -2.16
C GLN A 66 -7.48 5.55 -1.72
N CYS A 67 -7.94 6.53 -2.48
CA CYS A 67 -8.05 7.92 -2.08
C CYS A 67 -9.52 8.29 -1.83
N THR A 68 -9.76 9.32 -1.02
CA THR A 68 -11.09 9.91 -0.91
C THR A 68 -11.43 10.65 -2.21
N LYS A 69 -12.71 10.57 -2.63
CA LYS A 69 -13.15 11.06 -3.95
C LYS A 69 -13.19 12.59 -4.08
N ASP A 70 -12.98 13.31 -2.99
CA ASP A 70 -12.89 14.77 -2.95
C ASP A 70 -11.50 15.31 -3.34
N LEU A 71 -10.48 14.45 -3.44
CA LEU A 71 -9.13 14.84 -3.85
C LEU A 71 -8.98 15.02 -5.37
N SER A 72 -8.06 15.91 -5.77
CA SER A 72 -7.52 15.93 -7.13
C SER A 72 -6.60 14.71 -7.36
N LYS A 73 -6.38 14.34 -8.64
CA LYS A 73 -5.45 13.26 -9.02
C LYS A 73 -4.03 13.49 -8.44
N GLU A 74 -3.54 14.73 -8.47
CA GLU A 74 -2.22 15.10 -7.92
C GLU A 74 -2.15 14.99 -6.39
N SER A 75 -3.22 15.41 -5.69
CA SER A 75 -3.29 15.26 -4.23
C SER A 75 -3.37 13.80 -3.82
N CYS A 76 -4.12 12.98 -4.57
CA CYS A 76 -4.18 11.54 -4.36
C CYS A 76 -2.80 10.90 -4.58
N GLN A 77 -2.12 11.22 -5.69
CA GLN A 77 -0.78 10.71 -5.98
C GLN A 77 0.21 11.05 -4.86
N THR A 78 0.20 12.30 -4.37
CA THR A 78 1.06 12.72 -3.26
C THR A 78 0.78 11.93 -1.98
N CYS A 79 -0.50 11.69 -1.67
CA CYS A 79 -0.89 10.90 -0.50
C CYS A 79 -0.42 9.45 -0.62
N LEU A 80 -0.66 8.80 -1.77
CA LEU A 80 -0.27 7.42 -2.02
C LEU A 80 1.25 7.23 -2.01
N GLU A 81 2.02 8.18 -2.55
CA GLU A 81 3.49 8.18 -2.46
C GLU A 81 3.99 8.24 -1.02
N SER A 82 3.38 9.08 -0.17
CA SER A 82 3.71 9.12 1.26
C SER A 82 3.36 7.80 1.96
N ALA A 83 2.16 7.26 1.73
CA ALA A 83 1.72 6.01 2.34
C ALA A 83 2.58 4.81 1.88
N LYS A 84 3.00 4.79 0.62
CA LYS A 84 3.98 3.83 0.07
C LYS A 84 5.31 3.93 0.81
N GLY A 85 5.82 5.14 1.06
CA GLY A 85 7.03 5.35 1.85
C GLY A 85 6.91 4.78 3.26
N ASP A 86 5.77 5.01 3.91
CA ASP A 86 5.50 4.49 5.26
C ASP A 86 5.44 2.96 5.31
N ILE A 87 4.72 2.31 4.38
CA ILE A 87 4.59 0.85 4.37
C ILE A 87 5.93 0.17 4.05
N LEU A 88 6.71 0.73 3.11
CA LEU A 88 8.05 0.24 2.80
C LEU A 88 9.00 0.40 4.00
N GLY A 89 8.98 1.56 4.65
CA GLY A 89 9.81 1.81 5.84
C GLY A 89 9.44 0.88 7.00
N TYR A 90 8.16 0.62 7.23
CA TYR A 90 7.73 -0.34 8.24
C TYR A 90 8.15 -1.77 7.89
N PHE A 91 7.99 -2.18 6.63
CA PHE A 91 8.46 -3.47 6.14
C PHE A 91 9.96 -3.64 6.37
N SER A 92 10.80 -2.68 5.94
CA SER A 92 12.25 -2.77 6.10
C SER A 92 12.73 -2.92 7.55
N ASN A 93 11.94 -2.43 8.52
CA ASN A 93 12.27 -2.52 9.94
C ASN A 93 11.73 -3.80 10.61
N ASN A 94 10.74 -4.47 10.03
CA ASN A 94 10.00 -5.55 10.70
C ASN A 94 9.90 -6.86 9.90
N ASN A 95 10.23 -6.86 8.60
CA ASN A 95 10.09 -7.99 7.67
C ASN A 95 8.69 -8.63 7.67
N THR A 96 7.65 -7.83 7.90
CA THR A 96 6.26 -8.31 8.01
C THR A 96 5.66 -8.69 6.66
N ALA A 97 4.89 -9.78 6.59
CA ALA A 97 4.25 -10.27 5.37
C ALA A 97 3.08 -9.41 4.86
N GLY A 98 2.69 -8.39 5.61
CA GLY A 98 1.65 -7.45 5.22
C GLY A 98 1.56 -6.27 6.17
N GLY A 99 0.76 -5.31 5.76
CA GLY A 99 0.51 -4.08 6.52
C GLY A 99 -0.62 -3.30 5.87
N ILE A 100 -1.09 -2.29 6.58
CA ILE A 100 -1.98 -1.28 6.07
C ILE A 100 -1.47 0.05 6.62
N VAL A 101 -1.54 1.10 5.80
CA VAL A 101 -1.27 2.49 6.17
C VAL A 101 -2.57 3.26 5.99
N LEU A 102 -3.09 3.77 7.10
CA LEU A 102 -4.29 4.61 7.12
C LEU A 102 -3.92 6.09 7.30
N THR A 103 -4.43 6.93 6.41
CA THR A 103 -4.41 8.39 6.54
C THR A 103 -5.82 8.95 6.37
N THR A 104 -5.98 10.26 6.54
CA THR A 104 -7.29 10.92 6.35
C THR A 104 -7.79 10.83 4.92
N SER A 105 -6.88 10.86 3.94
CA SER A 105 -7.25 11.07 2.53
C SER A 105 -6.87 9.91 1.61
N CYS A 106 -6.04 8.97 2.06
CA CYS A 106 -5.76 7.74 1.34
C CYS A 106 -5.36 6.57 2.24
N ASN A 107 -5.42 5.36 1.70
CA ASN A 107 -4.87 4.15 2.31
C ASN A 107 -4.16 3.27 1.29
N VAL A 108 -3.22 2.48 1.80
CA VAL A 108 -2.40 1.46 1.13
C VAL A 108 -2.33 0.23 2.03
#